data_AF-A0A094EEG6-F1
#
_entry.id   AF-A0A094EEG6-F1
#
_cell.length_a   1.000
_cell.length_b   1.000
_cell.length_c   1.000
_cell.angle_alpha   90.00
_cell.angle_beta   90.00
_cell.angle_gamma   90.00
#
_symmetry.space_group_name_H-M   'P 1'
#
loop_
_entity.id
_entity.type
_entity.pdbx_description
1 polymer ?
#
loop_
_entity_poly.entity_id
_entity_poly.type
_entity_poly.pdbx_seq_one_letter_code
_entity_poly.pdbx_strand_id
1 'polypeptide(L)'
;MTSKLVPSNPSAVMVIRDITPNITTLSVPFARFGLIRVGGRGTIVRLTSGALSVFSPTALTPEVRAKLQEKGDNLKYIIAPDIEHHIFVSEWARAYPSAQVIGVEGLAEKRAAAAKDPKSPSHGAQVPFATVFTEKLKGQVRISEEFDRDFEYEYVPEHMNKELVFCYKPDRTLIVADYLFNLPATEQYSRTGEAADKGIMTRLFGALTGTQGRALGQKRFL
;
A
#
# COMPACT_ATOMS: atom_id res chain seq x y z
N MET A 1 11.03 -3.70 -16.24
CA MET A 1 11.29 -4.51 -15.02
C MET A 1 10.03 -4.78 -14.19
N THR A 2 8.91 -4.07 -14.37
CA THR A 2 7.64 -4.31 -13.66
C THR A 2 6.86 -5.55 -14.07
N SER A 3 7.09 -6.09 -15.27
CA SER A 3 6.48 -7.37 -15.69
C SER A 3 6.84 -8.55 -14.79
N LYS A 4 7.85 -8.41 -13.91
CA LYS A 4 8.22 -9.40 -12.89
C LYS A 4 7.60 -9.13 -11.52
N LEU A 5 7.08 -7.92 -11.27
CA LEU A 5 6.53 -7.50 -9.97
C LEU A 5 5.00 -7.62 -9.93
N VAL A 6 4.35 -7.45 -11.09
CA VAL A 6 2.90 -7.58 -11.24
C VAL A 6 2.59 -8.94 -11.91
N PRO A 7 1.73 -9.78 -11.32
CA PRO A 7 1.28 -11.01 -11.96
C PRO A 7 0.67 -10.73 -13.33
N SER A 8 0.83 -11.66 -14.29
CA SER A 8 0.24 -11.53 -15.62
C SER A 8 -1.30 -11.48 -15.60
N ASN A 9 -1.91 -12.13 -14.61
CA ASN A 9 -3.35 -12.06 -14.35
C ASN A 9 -3.59 -11.76 -12.86
N PRO A 10 -3.64 -10.48 -12.47
CA PRO A 10 -3.88 -10.10 -11.07
C PRO A 10 -5.20 -10.62 -10.50
N SER A 11 -6.28 -10.68 -11.29
CA SER A 11 -7.59 -11.21 -10.87
C SER A 11 -7.54 -12.67 -10.43
N ALA A 12 -6.70 -13.48 -11.08
CA ALA A 12 -6.57 -14.91 -10.75
C ALA A 12 -5.91 -15.16 -9.39
N VAL A 13 -5.05 -14.24 -8.93
CA VAL A 13 -4.20 -14.45 -7.75
C VAL A 13 -4.50 -13.51 -6.58
N MET A 14 -5.26 -12.44 -6.80
CA MET A 14 -5.61 -11.50 -5.74
C MET A 14 -6.63 -12.10 -4.77
N VAL A 15 -6.41 -11.92 -3.46
CA VAL A 15 -7.40 -12.23 -2.43
C VAL A 15 -8.03 -10.92 -1.96
N ILE A 16 -9.34 -10.80 -2.12
CA ILE A 16 -10.14 -9.68 -1.62
C ILE A 16 -10.87 -10.17 -0.37
N ARG A 17 -10.64 -9.51 0.77
CA ARG A 17 -11.26 -9.88 2.05
C ARG A 17 -11.69 -8.66 2.83
N ASP A 18 -12.95 -8.63 3.23
CA ASP A 18 -13.45 -7.70 4.24
C ASP A 18 -12.96 -8.14 5.62
N ILE A 19 -12.18 -7.28 6.27
CA ILE A 19 -11.72 -7.45 7.67
C ILE A 19 -12.82 -6.98 8.61
N THR A 20 -13.45 -5.87 8.24
CA THR A 20 -14.61 -5.27 8.88
C THR A 20 -15.55 -4.78 7.76
N PRO A 21 -16.77 -4.30 8.07
CA PRO A 21 -17.60 -3.65 7.05
C PRO A 21 -16.91 -2.46 6.34
N ASN A 22 -16.01 -1.76 7.05
CA ASN A 22 -15.34 -0.57 6.55
C ASN A 22 -13.98 -0.86 5.91
N ILE A 23 -13.32 -1.98 6.22
CA ILE A 23 -11.95 -2.28 5.80
C ILE A 23 -11.92 -3.52 4.91
N THR A 24 -11.42 -3.37 3.68
CA THR A 24 -11.10 -4.49 2.78
C THR A 24 -9.61 -4.52 2.49
N THR A 25 -9.01 -5.70 2.55
CA THR A 25 -7.64 -5.92 2.07
C THR A 25 -7.64 -6.54 0.67
N LEU A 26 -6.70 -6.08 -0.16
CA LEU A 26 -6.40 -6.55 -1.51
C LEU A 26 -5.00 -7.20 -1.49
N SER A 27 -4.95 -8.49 -1.20
CA SER A 27 -3.71 -9.24 -1.01
C SER A 27 -3.23 -9.84 -2.34
N VAL A 28 -1.97 -9.62 -2.69
CA VAL A 28 -1.38 -10.08 -3.97
C VAL A 28 -0.02 -10.74 -3.75
N PRO A 29 0.37 -11.74 -4.56
CA PRO A 29 1.70 -12.30 -4.49
C PRO A 29 2.72 -11.25 -4.95
N PHE A 30 3.81 -11.12 -4.20
CA PHE A 30 4.89 -10.18 -4.52
C PHE A 30 6.21 -10.68 -3.93
N ALA A 31 7.25 -10.68 -4.76
CA ALA A 31 8.59 -11.09 -4.37
C ALA A 31 9.59 -9.94 -4.56
N ARG A 32 10.22 -9.51 -3.47
CA ARG A 32 11.29 -8.50 -3.53
C ARG A 32 12.48 -9.11 -4.28
N PHE A 33 12.96 -8.38 -5.30
CA PHE A 33 14.00 -8.83 -6.23
C PHE A 33 13.69 -10.15 -6.95
N GLY A 34 12.43 -10.60 -6.94
CA GLY A 34 12.03 -11.93 -7.45
C GLY A 34 12.45 -13.12 -6.58
N LEU A 35 13.04 -12.88 -5.40
CA LEU A 35 13.64 -13.92 -4.56
C LEU A 35 12.98 -14.06 -3.18
N ILE A 36 12.58 -12.94 -2.56
CA ILE A 36 12.07 -12.91 -1.18
C ILE A 36 10.57 -12.67 -1.23
N ARG A 37 9.79 -13.68 -0.90
CA ARG A 37 8.31 -13.63 -0.95
C ARG A 37 7.77 -12.89 0.27
N VAL A 38 7.48 -11.60 0.09
CA VAL A 38 6.92 -10.75 1.16
C VAL A 38 5.42 -10.52 0.98
N GLY A 39 4.89 -10.75 -0.22
CA GLY A 39 3.51 -10.42 -0.56
C GLY A 39 3.30 -8.90 -0.67
N GLY A 40 2.21 -8.51 -1.31
CA GLY A 40 1.74 -7.14 -1.39
C GLY A 40 0.33 -7.04 -0.82
N ARG A 41 -0.03 -5.86 -0.32
CA ARG A 41 -1.37 -5.60 0.22
C ARG A 41 -1.77 -4.16 -0.05
N GLY A 42 -2.89 -3.99 -0.74
CA GLY A 42 -3.66 -2.74 -0.71
C GLY A 42 -4.75 -2.82 0.35
N THR A 43 -5.17 -1.67 0.87
CA THR A 43 -6.26 -1.59 1.85
C THR A 43 -7.25 -0.51 1.43
N ILE A 44 -8.51 -0.89 1.24
CA ILE A 44 -9.61 0.06 1.05
C ILE A 44 -10.25 0.32 2.42
N VAL A 45 -10.41 1.58 2.78
CA VAL A 45 -11.14 1.99 3.99
C VAL A 45 -12.30 2.89 3.60
N ARG A 46 -13.47 2.61 4.14
CA ARG A 46 -14.64 3.49 4.07
C ARG A 46 -14.67 4.37 5.31
N LEU A 47 -14.52 5.69 5.11
CA LEU A 47 -14.64 6.69 6.17
C LEU A 47 -16.10 6.78 6.65
N THR A 48 -16.29 7.32 7.85
CA THR A 48 -17.58 7.62 8.47
C THR A 48 -18.45 8.57 7.64
N SER A 49 -17.83 9.37 6.77
CA SER A 49 -18.54 10.19 5.78
C SER A 49 -19.07 9.41 4.57
N GLY A 50 -18.66 8.16 4.40
CA GLY A 50 -18.90 7.35 3.21
C GLY A 50 -17.87 7.53 2.09
N ALA A 51 -16.90 8.44 2.23
CA ALA A 51 -15.76 8.50 1.32
C ALA A 51 -14.89 7.25 1.43
N LEU A 52 -14.23 6.86 0.34
CA LEU A 52 -13.29 5.76 0.31
C LEU A 52 -11.85 6.29 0.23
N SER A 53 -10.95 5.62 0.93
CA SER A 53 -9.51 5.74 0.78
C SER A 53 -8.91 4.40 0.37
N VAL A 54 -7.82 4.44 -0.39
CA VAL A 54 -7.00 3.26 -0.70
C VAL A 54 -5.56 3.51 -0.28
N PHE A 55 -5.02 2.60 0.53
CA PHE A 55 -3.62 2.57 0.96
C PHE A 55 -2.86 1.54 0.13
N SER A 56 -1.65 1.88 -0.31
CA SER A 56 -0.78 0.98 -1.07
C SER A 56 -1.51 0.33 -2.27
N PRO A 57 -2.06 1.12 -3.20
CA PRO A 57 -2.95 0.61 -4.25
C PRO A 57 -2.31 -0.55 -5.03
N THR A 58 -3.09 -1.61 -5.26
CA THR A 58 -2.75 -2.76 -6.10
C THR A 58 -3.41 -2.64 -7.49
N ALA A 59 -3.29 -3.65 -8.36
CA ALA A 59 -3.97 -3.64 -9.65
C ALA A 59 -5.49 -3.39 -9.50
N LEU A 60 -6.03 -2.47 -10.31
CA LEU A 60 -7.45 -2.09 -10.27
C LEU A 60 -8.29 -3.05 -11.13
N THR A 61 -8.42 -4.29 -10.67
CA THR A 61 -9.11 -5.37 -11.39
C THR A 61 -10.64 -5.17 -11.41
N PRO A 62 -11.39 -5.89 -12.27
CA PRO A 62 -12.85 -5.85 -12.25
C PRO A 62 -13.45 -6.17 -10.86
N GLU A 63 -12.86 -7.11 -10.13
CA GLU A 63 -13.30 -7.50 -8.79
C GLU A 63 -13.04 -6.38 -7.76
N VAL A 64 -11.90 -5.67 -7.88
CA VAL A 64 -11.62 -4.49 -7.05
C VAL A 64 -12.65 -3.39 -7.32
N ARG A 65 -12.99 -3.14 -8.59
CA ARG A 65 -14.01 -2.16 -8.98
C ARG A 65 -15.39 -2.53 -8.45
N ALA A 66 -15.78 -3.80 -8.56
CA ALA A 66 -17.03 -4.28 -7.98
C ALA A 66 -17.07 -4.08 -6.46
N LYS A 67 -15.95 -4.31 -5.76
CA LYS A 67 -15.85 -4.07 -4.32
C LYS A 67 -15.89 -2.57 -3.96
N LEU A 68 -15.31 -1.69 -4.78
CA LEU A 68 -15.45 -0.24 -4.61
C LEU A 68 -16.92 0.19 -4.79
N GLN A 69 -17.62 -0.34 -5.79
CA GLN A 69 -19.04 -0.11 -6.02
C GLN A 69 -19.91 -0.57 -4.85
N GLU A 70 -19.66 -1.78 -4.34
CA GLU A 70 -20.31 -2.32 -3.15
C GLU A 70 -20.15 -1.39 -1.93
N LYS A 71 -19.01 -0.71 -1.81
CA LYS A 71 -18.72 0.24 -0.72
C LYS A 71 -19.18 1.68 -0.99
N GLY A 72 -19.76 1.96 -2.15
CA GLY A 72 -20.34 3.25 -2.51
C GLY A 72 -19.60 4.06 -3.57
N ASP A 73 -18.53 3.53 -4.17
CA ASP A 73 -17.75 4.08 -5.30
C ASP A 73 -17.30 5.55 -5.17
N ASN A 74 -17.12 6.02 -3.93
CA ASN A 74 -16.76 7.42 -3.64
C ASN A 74 -15.30 7.54 -3.23
N LEU A 75 -14.37 7.14 -4.11
CA LEU A 75 -12.93 7.23 -3.81
C LEU A 75 -12.45 8.68 -3.82
N LYS A 76 -11.99 9.15 -2.65
CA LYS A 76 -11.44 10.51 -2.47
C LYS A 76 -9.95 10.54 -2.16
N TYR A 77 -9.37 9.45 -1.65
CA TYR A 77 -7.99 9.46 -1.18
C TYR A 77 -7.21 8.24 -1.70
N ILE A 78 -6.07 8.50 -2.33
CA ILE A 78 -5.12 7.47 -2.79
C ILE A 78 -3.82 7.71 -2.05
N ILE A 79 -3.43 6.77 -1.18
CA ILE A 79 -2.29 6.91 -0.28
C ILE A 79 -1.17 5.98 -0.73
N ALA A 80 -0.01 6.57 -1.04
CA ALA A 80 1.27 5.87 -1.11
C ALA A 80 2.00 6.09 0.22
N PRO A 81 1.95 5.12 1.16
CA PRO A 81 2.42 5.33 2.54
C PRO A 81 3.95 5.40 2.66
N ASP A 82 4.70 5.07 1.62
CA ASP A 82 6.15 5.18 1.60
C ASP A 82 6.66 5.32 0.13
N ILE A 83 7.98 5.33 -0.06
CA ILE A 83 8.59 5.44 -1.39
C ILE A 83 8.51 4.17 -2.25
N GLU A 84 8.00 3.04 -1.76
CA GLU A 84 7.90 1.76 -2.48
C GLU A 84 6.45 1.41 -2.86
N HIS A 85 5.46 1.84 -2.09
CA HIS A 85 4.04 1.48 -2.20
C HIS A 85 3.26 2.36 -3.20
N HIS A 86 3.86 2.63 -4.36
CA HIS A 86 3.31 3.58 -5.34
C HIS A 86 3.13 3.00 -6.76
N ILE A 87 3.31 1.69 -6.95
CA ILE A 87 3.37 1.07 -8.28
C ILE A 87 2.09 1.36 -9.10
N PHE A 88 0.92 1.26 -8.48
CA PHE A 88 -0.37 1.41 -9.18
C PHE A 88 -1.03 2.79 -9.04
N VAL A 89 -0.41 3.76 -8.35
CA VAL A 89 -1.06 5.07 -8.09
C VAL A 89 -1.48 5.80 -9.38
N SER A 90 -0.77 5.62 -10.50
CA SER A 90 -1.15 6.20 -11.78
C SER A 90 -2.44 5.64 -12.36
N GLU A 91 -2.66 4.33 -12.25
CA GLU A 91 -3.89 3.70 -12.75
C GLU A 91 -5.09 4.14 -11.92
N TRP A 92 -4.92 4.20 -10.60
CA TRP A 92 -5.95 4.68 -9.68
C TRP A 92 -6.25 6.15 -9.87
N ALA A 93 -5.24 7.02 -9.95
CA ALA A 93 -5.43 8.46 -10.17
C ALA A 93 -6.09 8.75 -11.53
N ARG A 94 -5.78 7.95 -12.56
CA ARG A 94 -6.46 8.06 -13.87
C ARG A 94 -7.93 7.64 -13.78
N ALA A 95 -8.23 6.58 -13.04
CA ALA A 95 -9.60 6.08 -12.88
C ALA A 95 -10.45 6.99 -11.99
N TYR A 96 -9.84 7.66 -11.01
CA TYR A 96 -10.50 8.55 -10.05
C TYR A 96 -9.79 9.92 -10.04
N PRO A 97 -9.96 10.75 -11.08
CA PRO A 97 -9.21 12.00 -11.25
C PRO A 97 -9.51 13.06 -10.19
N SER A 98 -10.63 12.95 -9.48
CA SER A 98 -10.98 13.82 -8.34
C SER A 98 -10.35 13.38 -7.03
N ALA A 99 -9.77 12.18 -6.96
CA ALA A 99 -9.15 11.68 -5.74
C ALA A 99 -7.82 12.39 -5.47
N GLN A 100 -7.60 12.77 -4.23
CA GLN A 100 -6.35 13.33 -3.76
C GLN A 100 -5.30 12.23 -3.62
N VAL A 101 -4.18 12.39 -4.30
CA VAL A 101 -3.02 11.50 -4.11
C VAL A 101 -2.15 12.05 -2.99
N ILE A 102 -1.92 11.23 -1.98
CA ILE A 102 -1.12 11.53 -0.79
C ILE A 102 0.13 10.67 -0.83
N GLY A 103 1.27 11.28 -0.53
CA GLY A 103 2.55 10.59 -0.51
C GLY A 103 3.52 11.19 0.49
N VAL A 104 4.76 10.71 0.44
CA VAL A 104 5.87 11.14 1.27
C VAL A 104 6.93 11.85 0.44
N GLU A 105 7.83 12.57 1.11
CA GLU A 105 8.93 13.28 0.47
C GLU A 105 9.79 12.35 -0.41
N GLY A 106 10.27 12.86 -1.54
CA GLY A 106 11.05 12.10 -2.52
C GLY A 106 10.19 11.30 -3.51
N LEU A 107 8.92 11.01 -3.20
CA LEU A 107 8.07 10.21 -4.08
C LEU A 107 7.67 10.97 -5.35
N ALA A 108 7.36 12.27 -5.25
CA ALA A 108 7.02 13.09 -6.40
C ALA A 108 8.18 13.17 -7.41
N GLU A 109 9.41 13.36 -6.90
CA GLU A 109 10.64 13.40 -7.68
C GLU A 109 10.95 12.05 -8.32
N LYS A 110 10.84 10.95 -7.55
CA LYS A 110 11.01 9.57 -8.05
C LYS A 110 10.03 9.29 -9.21
N ARG A 111 8.77 9.70 -9.06
CA ARG A 111 7.75 9.54 -10.10
C ARG A 111 8.02 10.43 -11.31
N ALA A 112 8.44 11.69 -11.12
CA ALA A 112 8.78 12.58 -12.22
C ALA A 112 9.98 12.08 -13.04
N ALA A 113 11.00 11.50 -12.38
CA ALA A 113 12.11 10.84 -13.06
C ALA A 113 11.64 9.60 -13.83
N ALA A 114 10.84 8.75 -13.18
CA ALA A 114 10.27 7.56 -13.81
C ALA A 114 9.33 7.89 -14.99
N ALA A 115 8.68 9.05 -15.00
CA ALA A 115 7.85 9.48 -16.12
C ALA A 115 8.67 9.86 -17.36
N LYS A 116 9.92 10.31 -17.18
CA LYS A 116 10.82 10.68 -18.27
C LYS A 116 11.54 9.49 -18.91
N ASP A 117 11.68 8.37 -18.20
CA ASP A 117 12.34 7.16 -18.70
C ASP A 117 11.40 6.33 -19.61
N PRO A 118 11.72 6.15 -20.91
CA PRO A 118 10.91 5.33 -21.82
C PRO A 118 10.81 3.85 -21.44
N LYS A 119 11.73 3.33 -20.60
CA LYS A 119 11.72 1.95 -20.11
C LYS A 119 10.90 1.77 -18.84
N SER A 120 10.46 2.87 -18.24
CA SER A 120 9.67 2.86 -17.03
C SER A 120 8.21 2.49 -17.34
N PRO A 121 7.56 1.68 -16.50
CA PRO A 121 6.10 1.46 -16.58
C PRO A 121 5.28 2.73 -16.40
N SER A 122 5.88 3.76 -15.80
CA SER A 122 5.25 5.05 -15.52
C SER A 122 5.62 6.09 -16.57
N HIS A 123 6.24 5.71 -17.70
CA HIS A 123 6.57 6.64 -18.77
C HIS A 123 5.35 7.46 -19.19
N GLY A 124 5.50 8.79 -19.24
CA GLY A 124 4.43 9.72 -19.56
C GLY A 124 3.33 9.89 -18.49
N ALA A 125 3.38 9.12 -17.38
CA ALA A 125 2.39 9.24 -16.31
C ALA A 125 2.66 10.46 -15.42
N GLN A 126 1.68 11.35 -15.32
CA GLN A 126 1.68 12.46 -14.36
C GLN A 126 0.73 12.13 -13.22
N VAL A 127 1.23 12.24 -11.99
CA VAL A 127 0.44 12.01 -10.77
C VAL A 127 0.63 13.22 -9.87
N PRO A 128 -0.35 14.14 -9.78
CA PRO A 128 -0.25 15.27 -8.88
C PRO A 128 -0.45 14.79 -7.44
N PHE A 129 0.57 14.98 -6.60
CA PHE A 129 0.45 14.75 -5.16
C PHE A 129 -0.17 15.97 -4.51
N ALA A 130 -1.40 15.82 -4.01
CA ALA A 130 -2.13 16.88 -3.32
C ALA A 130 -1.54 17.17 -1.93
N THR A 131 -1.05 16.13 -1.26
CA THR A 131 -0.42 16.24 0.05
C THR A 131 0.87 15.42 0.06
N VAL A 132 1.96 16.03 0.53
CA VAL A 132 3.25 15.37 0.70
C VAL A 132 3.71 15.52 2.14
N PHE A 133 3.89 14.40 2.82
CA PHE A 133 4.48 14.36 4.16
C PHE A 133 5.98 14.53 4.06
N THR A 134 6.52 15.50 4.81
CA THR A 134 7.95 15.81 4.85
C THR A 134 8.40 15.90 6.29
N GLU A 135 9.68 15.63 6.54
CA GLU A 135 10.25 15.73 7.90
C GLU A 135 10.08 17.15 8.47
N LYS A 136 10.24 18.16 7.62
CA LYS A 136 10.08 19.58 7.98
C LYS A 136 8.68 19.92 8.49
N LEU A 137 7.64 19.24 7.99
CA LEU A 137 6.25 19.49 8.34
C LEU A 137 5.67 18.42 9.28
N LYS A 138 6.52 17.61 9.90
CA LYS A 138 6.08 16.55 10.81
C LYS A 138 5.18 17.12 11.92
N GLY A 139 4.03 16.46 12.13
CA GLY A 139 2.99 16.88 13.08
C GLY A 139 2.10 18.05 12.64
N GLN A 140 2.40 18.70 11.50
CA GLN A 140 1.67 19.87 11.02
C GLN A 140 0.82 19.58 9.78
N VAL A 141 1.14 18.52 9.03
CA VAL A 141 0.40 18.15 7.82
C VAL A 141 -1.03 17.74 8.18
N ARG A 142 -1.99 18.25 7.40
CA ARG A 142 -3.41 17.91 7.43
C ARG A 142 -3.86 17.50 6.03
N ILE A 143 -4.67 16.45 5.91
CA ILE A 143 -5.16 15.97 4.62
C ILE A 143 -6.48 16.68 4.29
N SER A 144 -7.47 16.54 5.17
CA SER A 144 -8.75 17.24 5.13
C SER A 144 -9.48 17.02 6.44
N GLU A 145 -10.40 17.92 6.81
CA GLU A 145 -11.22 17.75 8.02
C GLU A 145 -11.95 16.40 8.05
N GLU A 146 -12.49 15.97 6.90
CA GLU A 146 -13.18 14.68 6.72
C GLU A 146 -12.25 13.49 7.02
N PHE A 147 -11.02 13.52 6.50
CA PHE A 147 -10.05 12.44 6.70
C PHE A 147 -9.49 12.44 8.13
N ASP A 148 -9.13 13.61 8.64
CA ASP A 148 -8.51 13.78 9.96
C ASP A 148 -9.49 13.46 11.12
N ARG A 149 -10.80 13.56 10.85
CA ARG A 149 -11.83 13.09 11.79
C ARG A 149 -11.71 11.59 12.07
N ASP A 150 -11.35 10.79 11.06
CA ASP A 150 -11.33 9.33 11.15
C ASP A 150 -9.94 8.74 11.35
N PHE A 151 -8.89 9.46 10.95
CA PHE A 151 -7.52 9.01 11.03
C PHE A 151 -6.66 9.85 11.97
N GLU A 152 -5.81 9.17 12.72
CA GLU A 152 -4.54 9.73 13.17
C GLU A 152 -3.42 9.16 12.28
N TYR A 153 -2.33 9.88 12.11
CA TYR A 153 -1.21 9.43 11.31
C TYR A 153 0.11 10.01 11.80
N GLU A 154 1.17 9.22 11.64
CA GLU A 154 2.52 9.58 12.05
C GLU A 154 3.48 9.32 10.90
N TYR A 155 4.26 10.35 10.58
CA TYR A 155 5.33 10.25 9.58
C TYR A 155 6.65 9.91 10.25
N VAL A 156 7.29 8.83 9.80
CA VAL A 156 8.55 8.28 10.33
C VAL A 156 9.65 8.44 9.27
N PRO A 157 10.28 9.64 9.19
CA PRO A 157 11.32 9.92 8.21
C PRO A 157 12.59 9.08 8.41
N GLU A 158 12.82 8.53 9.59
CA GLU A 158 13.97 7.68 9.90
C GLU A 158 13.83 6.28 9.31
N HIS A 159 12.62 5.83 8.99
CA HIS A 159 12.42 4.57 8.28
C HIS A 159 13.03 4.67 6.89
N MET A 160 13.72 3.62 6.44
CA MET A 160 14.48 3.66 5.19
C MET A 160 13.63 3.99 3.95
N ASN A 161 12.33 3.67 4.00
CA ASN A 161 11.39 3.96 2.93
C ASN A 161 10.58 5.24 3.15
N LYS A 162 10.82 6.00 4.23
CA LYS A 162 10.02 7.17 4.63
C LYS A 162 8.56 6.77 4.90
N GLU A 163 8.33 6.12 6.04
CA GLU A 163 7.05 5.47 6.34
C GLU A 163 5.99 6.46 6.84
N LEU A 164 4.74 6.26 6.43
CA LEU A 164 3.58 6.93 6.97
C LEU A 164 2.62 5.89 7.56
N VAL A 165 2.43 5.95 8.87
CA VAL A 165 1.58 5.03 9.64
C VAL A 165 0.24 5.69 9.90
N PHE A 166 -0.86 4.93 9.78
CA PHE A 166 -2.22 5.44 9.98
C PHE A 166 -2.96 4.62 11.04
N CYS A 167 -3.63 5.30 11.96
CA CYS A 167 -4.60 4.71 12.89
C CYS A 167 -6.01 5.10 12.45
N TYR A 168 -6.76 4.15 11.90
CA TYR A 168 -8.18 4.32 11.63
C TYR A 168 -8.97 4.17 12.93
N LYS A 169 -9.43 5.31 13.48
CA LYS A 169 -10.08 5.40 14.78
C LYS A 169 -11.37 4.58 14.89
N PRO A 170 -12.29 4.60 13.89
CA PRO A 170 -13.58 3.91 14.00
C PRO A 170 -13.47 2.41 14.29
N ASP A 171 -12.54 1.71 13.62
CA ASP A 171 -12.34 0.27 13.79
C ASP A 171 -11.04 -0.05 14.58
N ARG A 172 -10.43 0.93 15.24
CA ARG A 172 -9.20 0.80 16.05
C ARG A 172 -8.09 0.03 15.33
N THR A 173 -7.91 0.32 14.04
CA THR A 173 -7.03 -0.46 13.16
C THR A 173 -5.82 0.37 12.76
N LEU A 174 -4.63 -0.19 12.99
CA LEU A 174 -3.39 0.37 12.47
C LEU A 174 -3.13 -0.14 11.06
N ILE A 175 -2.87 0.79 10.13
CA ILE A 175 -2.47 0.51 8.75
C ILE A 175 -1.01 0.96 8.64
N VAL A 176 -0.15 -0.03 8.40
CA VAL A 176 1.29 0.13 8.20
C VAL A 176 1.67 -0.50 6.87
N ALA A 177 2.72 0.01 6.25
CA ALA A 177 3.32 -0.58 5.06
C ALA A 177 4.53 -1.42 5.47
N ASP A 178 5.75 -0.95 5.23
CA ASP A 178 6.96 -1.70 5.55
C ASP A 178 7.41 -1.56 7.02
N TYR A 179 6.68 -0.79 7.84
CA TYR A 179 6.96 -0.68 9.28
C TYR A 179 6.88 -2.03 10.02
N LEU A 180 5.96 -2.91 9.60
CA LEU A 180 5.81 -4.24 10.18
C LEU A 180 5.47 -5.29 9.11
N PHE A 181 6.26 -6.35 9.08
CA PHE A 181 6.03 -7.50 8.19
C PHE A 181 5.21 -8.61 8.86
N ASN A 182 4.17 -9.09 8.18
CA ASN A 182 3.45 -10.30 8.62
C ASN A 182 3.85 -11.51 7.75
N LEU A 183 4.96 -12.14 8.12
CA LEU A 183 5.53 -13.29 7.38
C LEU A 183 5.33 -14.61 8.12
N PRO A 184 5.15 -15.73 7.38
CA PRO A 184 5.14 -15.84 5.91
C PRO A 184 3.88 -15.22 5.27
N ALA A 185 3.99 -14.81 4.01
CA ALA A 185 2.93 -14.12 3.25
C ALA A 185 1.80 -15.07 2.78
N THR A 186 1.23 -15.84 3.71
CA THR A 186 0.33 -16.96 3.42
C THR A 186 -0.90 -16.56 2.62
N GLU A 187 -1.58 -15.47 3.01
CA GLU A 187 -2.79 -15.01 2.32
C GLU A 187 -2.47 -14.56 0.89
N GLN A 188 -1.39 -13.78 0.74
CA GLN A 188 -0.94 -13.23 -0.54
C GLN A 188 -0.58 -14.31 -1.57
N TYR A 189 -0.15 -15.49 -1.13
CA TYR A 189 0.18 -16.61 -2.00
C TYR A 189 -0.90 -17.69 -2.09
N SER A 190 -1.98 -17.59 -1.31
CA SER A 190 -3.01 -18.64 -1.20
C SER A 190 -3.70 -19.03 -2.51
N ARG A 191 -3.80 -18.11 -3.47
CA ARG A 191 -4.39 -18.36 -4.80
C ARG A 191 -3.37 -18.69 -5.90
N THR A 192 -2.08 -18.79 -5.56
CA THR A 192 -1.02 -19.02 -6.56
C THR A 192 -0.71 -20.50 -6.80
N GLY A 193 -1.12 -21.39 -5.89
CA GLY A 193 -0.65 -22.78 -5.88
C GLY A 193 0.81 -22.94 -5.41
N GLU A 194 1.45 -21.84 -4.99
CA GLU A 194 2.83 -21.84 -4.51
C GLU A 194 2.91 -21.60 -3.01
N ALA A 195 3.91 -22.20 -2.36
CA ALA A 195 4.18 -21.98 -0.95
C ALA A 195 4.68 -20.55 -0.68
N ALA A 196 4.12 -19.90 0.34
CA ALA A 196 4.49 -18.54 0.74
C ALA A 196 5.92 -18.44 1.30
N ASP A 197 6.45 -19.53 1.86
CA ASP A 197 7.79 -19.62 2.43
C ASP A 197 8.82 -20.22 1.45
N LYS A 198 8.48 -20.37 0.16
CA LYS A 198 9.37 -21.01 -0.82
C LYS A 198 10.68 -20.21 -0.97
N GLY A 199 11.79 -20.94 -0.85
CA GLY A 199 13.15 -20.43 -1.03
C GLY A 199 13.86 -20.11 0.30
N ILE A 200 15.16 -20.40 0.37
CA ILE A 200 15.98 -20.22 1.58
C ILE A 200 15.99 -18.75 2.03
N MET A 201 16.11 -17.82 1.07
CA MET A 201 16.10 -16.37 1.34
C MET A 201 14.78 -15.91 1.97
N THR A 202 13.64 -16.42 1.49
CA THR A 202 12.31 -16.14 2.07
C THR A 202 12.24 -16.61 3.52
N ARG A 203 12.67 -17.85 3.80
CA ARG A 203 12.64 -18.41 5.16
C ARG A 203 13.54 -17.66 6.13
N LEU A 204 14.77 -17.34 5.70
CA LEU A 204 15.72 -16.58 6.51
C LEU A 204 15.17 -15.18 6.81
N PHE A 205 14.65 -14.49 5.79
CA PHE A 205 14.04 -13.18 5.99
C PHE A 205 12.84 -13.27 6.92
N GLY A 206 11.91 -14.19 6.68
CA GLY A 206 10.72 -14.39 7.53
C GLY A 206 11.04 -14.79 8.97
N ALA A 207 12.13 -15.50 9.24
CA ALA A 207 12.56 -15.81 10.60
C ALA A 207 13.06 -14.55 11.34
N LEU A 208 13.70 -13.62 10.63
CA LEU A 208 14.20 -12.37 11.20
C LEU A 208 13.10 -11.31 11.35
N THR A 209 12.19 -11.23 10.39
CA THR A 209 11.13 -10.21 10.30
C THR A 209 9.73 -10.79 10.47
N GLY A 210 9.61 -11.91 11.18
CA GLY A 210 8.32 -12.49 11.55
C GLY A 210 7.70 -11.80 12.77
N THR A 211 6.39 -11.96 12.93
CA THR A 211 5.65 -11.50 14.13
C THR A 211 5.64 -12.54 15.25
N GLN A 212 6.20 -13.73 15.01
CA GLN A 212 6.23 -14.82 15.98
C GLN A 212 7.28 -14.59 17.08
N GLY A 213 7.02 -15.13 18.27
CA GLY A 213 7.94 -15.04 19.42
C GLY A 213 8.13 -13.61 19.93
N ARG A 214 9.38 -13.19 20.16
CA ARG A 214 9.71 -11.84 20.67
C ARG A 214 9.75 -10.75 19.58
N ALA A 215 9.57 -11.14 18.31
CA ALA A 215 9.59 -10.25 17.13
C ALA A 215 10.79 -9.28 17.09
N LEU A 216 11.97 -9.73 17.50
CA LEU A 216 13.14 -8.85 17.71
C LEU A 216 13.54 -8.07 16.46
N GLY A 217 13.43 -8.66 15.26
CA GLY A 217 13.76 -7.94 14.03
C GLY A 217 12.72 -6.91 13.60
N GLN A 218 11.48 -6.96 14.10
CA GLN A 218 10.51 -5.87 13.91
C GLN A 218 10.86 -4.65 14.77
N LYS A 219 11.39 -4.90 15.98
CA LYS A 219 11.74 -3.84 16.95
C LYS A 219 12.90 -2.95 16.52
N ARG A 220 13.59 -3.25 15.41
CA ARG A 220 14.67 -2.41 14.91
C ARG A 220 14.19 -1.03 14.40
N PHE A 221 12.89 -0.89 14.17
CA PHE A 221 12.25 0.32 13.67
C PHE A 221 11.36 1.03 14.71
N LEU A 222 11.26 0.46 15.92
CA LEU A 222 10.59 1.02 17.09
C LEU A 222 11.63 1.64 18.03
#